data_AF-A0A3M6TP73-F1
#
_entry.id   AF-A0A3M6TP73-F1
#
_cell.length_a   1.000
_cell.length_b   1.000
_cell.length_c   1.000
_cell.angle_alpha   90.00
_cell.angle_beta   90.00
_cell.angle_gamma   90.00
#
_symmetry.space_group_name_H-M   'P 1'
#
loop_
_entity.id
_entity.type
_entity.pdbx_description
1 polymer ?
#
loop_
_entity_poly.entity_id
_entity_poly.type
_entity_poly.pdbx_seq_one_letter_code
_entity_poly.pdbx_strand_id
1 'polypeptide(L)'
;WVENGVKLESSELPNVKTLGVRWNASEDVFTFVVKESNLSFFTKRGLLSRIATLFDPLQCLAPYIIRAKLALQEAWLRGPGCEFPDDLKLITYQWAKQLPKAPQVKIPRCYRQHEEAVEDVTLHAFLAKINLTFQCKQPLPLFDIEKFSSWRRLLGVTAWILRFVSKSKRARLQKSQ
;
A
#
# COMPACT_ATOMS: atom_id res chain seq x y z
N TRP A 1 21.39 -20.71 12.74
CA TRP A 1 20.33 -19.88 12.14
C TRP A 1 19.39 -20.76 11.34
N VAL A 2 18.48 -21.41 12.04
CA VAL A 2 17.25 -22.07 11.54
C VAL A 2 16.23 -21.61 12.61
N GLU A 3 15.10 -20.99 12.32
CA GLU A 3 13.89 -21.60 11.76
C GLU A 3 12.90 -20.46 11.39
N ASN A 4 12.57 -20.34 10.10
CA ASN A 4 11.28 -19.85 9.60
C ASN A 4 11.05 -20.47 8.20
N GLY A 5 11.51 -21.71 8.03
CA GLY A 5 11.24 -22.49 6.83
C GLY A 5 9.77 -22.83 6.80
N VAL A 6 9.10 -22.48 5.70
CA VAL A 6 7.75 -22.96 5.41
C VAL A 6 7.79 -24.48 5.48
N LYS A 7 7.11 -25.10 6.45
CA LYS A 7 6.96 -26.56 6.52
C LYS A 7 6.12 -26.98 5.32
N LEU A 8 6.76 -27.65 4.35
CA LEU A 8 6.14 -28.11 3.12
C LEU A 8 5.34 -29.42 3.29
N GLU A 9 5.32 -30.00 4.49
CA GLU A 9 4.72 -31.33 4.78
C GLU A 9 3.37 -31.29 5.54
N SER A 10 2.76 -30.13 5.78
CA SER A 10 1.39 -30.10 6.32
C SER A 10 0.37 -30.22 5.18
N SER A 11 -0.69 -31.01 5.38
CA SER A 11 -1.86 -31.06 4.49
C SER A 11 -2.57 -29.69 4.34
N GLU A 12 -2.23 -28.73 5.20
CA GLU A 12 -2.67 -27.35 5.13
C GLU A 12 -1.65 -26.49 4.38
N LEU A 13 -2.12 -25.76 3.35
CA LEU A 13 -1.29 -24.85 2.58
C LEU A 13 -0.85 -23.64 3.43
N PRO A 14 0.34 -23.07 3.15
CA PRO A 14 0.92 -22.03 3.98
C PRO A 14 0.03 -20.78 4.15
N ASN A 15 -0.12 -20.35 5.41
CA ASN A 15 -0.73 -19.07 5.79
C ASN A 15 0.31 -18.24 6.56
N VAL A 16 1.24 -17.62 5.82
CA VAL A 16 2.42 -16.96 6.40
C VAL A 16 2.21 -15.46 6.46
N LYS A 17 2.51 -14.88 7.63
CA LYS A 17 2.51 -13.44 7.85
C LYS A 17 3.93 -12.90 7.83
N THR A 18 4.16 -11.91 6.96
CA THR A 18 5.42 -11.16 6.91
C THR A 18 5.10 -9.67 6.89
N LEU A 19 5.59 -8.95 7.89
CA LEU A 19 5.51 -7.49 7.97
C LEU A 19 4.07 -6.92 7.78
N GLY A 20 3.03 -7.58 8.29
CA GLY A 20 1.65 -7.08 8.23
C GLY A 20 0.82 -7.56 7.03
N VAL A 21 1.47 -8.12 6.02
CA VAL A 21 0.83 -8.83 4.91
C VAL A 21 0.76 -10.32 5.24
N ARG A 22 -0.35 -10.96 4.90
CA ARG A 22 -0.57 -12.40 4.97
C ARG A 22 -0.70 -12.94 3.56
N TRP A 23 0.03 -14.00 3.25
CA TRP A 23 -0.19 -14.78 2.03
C TRP A 23 -1.07 -15.98 2.36
N ASN A 24 -2.20 -16.12 1.66
CA ASN A 24 -3.02 -17.32 1.65
C ASN A 24 -2.65 -18.12 0.39
N ALA A 25 -1.87 -19.20 0.56
CA ALA A 25 -1.43 -20.02 -0.55
C ALA A 25 -2.57 -20.81 -1.22
N SER A 26 -3.65 -21.13 -0.49
CA SER A 26 -4.80 -21.87 -1.03
C SER A 26 -5.56 -21.09 -2.09
N GLU A 27 -5.75 -19.79 -1.87
CA GLU A 27 -6.43 -18.89 -2.82
C GLU A 27 -5.44 -18.11 -3.71
N ASP A 28 -4.14 -18.28 -3.46
CA ASP A 28 -3.06 -17.49 -4.05
C ASP A 28 -3.22 -15.95 -3.96
N VAL A 29 -3.66 -15.47 -2.79
CA VAL A 29 -3.89 -14.04 -2.55
C VAL A 29 -3.07 -13.50 -1.38
N PHE A 30 -2.66 -12.24 -1.51
CA PHE A 30 -2.27 -11.42 -0.37
C PHE A 30 -3.50 -10.80 0.29
N THR A 31 -3.49 -10.80 1.63
CA THR A 31 -4.48 -10.13 2.48
C THR A 31 -3.75 -9.45 3.64
N PHE A 32 -4.45 -8.66 4.45
CA PHE A 32 -3.87 -7.85 5.51
C PHE A 32 -4.30 -8.32 6.89
N VAL A 33 -3.37 -8.26 7.85
CA VAL A 33 -3.64 -8.60 9.24
C VAL A 33 -3.71 -7.34 10.07
N VAL A 34 -4.91 -6.98 10.47
CA VAL A 34 -5.13 -5.88 11.40
C VAL A 34 -5.11 -6.42 12.82
N LYS A 35 -4.22 -5.87 13.65
CA LYS A 35 -4.31 -6.07 15.10
C LYS A 35 -5.34 -5.08 15.63
N GLU A 36 -6.39 -5.60 16.24
CA GLU A 36 -7.16 -4.82 17.19
C GLU A 36 -6.19 -4.35 18.28
N SER A 37 -6.20 -3.06 18.55
CA SER A 37 -5.41 -2.53 19.64
C SER A 37 -6.18 -1.40 20.29
N ASN A 38 -6.02 -1.29 21.59
CA ASN A 38 -6.62 -0.23 22.40
C ASN A 38 -5.82 1.08 22.31
N LEU A 39 -4.88 1.18 21.35
CA LEU A 39 -4.05 2.35 21.17
C LEU A 39 -4.92 3.55 20.79
N SER A 40 -4.86 4.60 21.62
CA SER A 40 -5.50 5.88 21.34
C SER A 40 -5.05 6.40 19.97
N PHE A 41 -5.99 6.83 19.14
CA PHE A 41 -5.73 7.51 17.87
C PHE A 41 -6.00 9.02 17.97
N PHE A 42 -6.26 9.52 19.18
CA PHE A 42 -6.50 10.93 19.48
C PHE A 42 -5.25 11.64 20.04
N THR A 43 -4.07 11.07 19.80
CA THR A 43 -2.78 11.74 19.99
C THR A 43 -1.93 11.55 18.73
N LYS A 44 -1.02 12.48 18.45
CA LYS A 44 -0.13 12.36 17.27
C LYS A 44 0.68 11.06 17.31
N ARG A 45 1.24 10.73 18.48
CA ARG A 45 2.01 9.50 18.71
C ARG A 45 1.14 8.25 18.57
N GLY A 46 -0.09 8.31 19.07
CA GLY A 46 -1.05 7.22 18.98
C GLY A 46 -1.48 6.93 17.54
N LEU A 47 -1.81 7.96 16.77
CA LEU A 47 -2.11 7.82 15.34
C LEU A 47 -0.90 7.29 14.55
N LEU A 48 0.30 7.82 14.80
CA LEU A 48 1.53 7.32 14.19
C LEU A 48 1.76 5.83 14.49
N SER A 49 1.64 5.45 15.76
CA SER A 49 1.77 4.06 16.19
C SER A 49 0.76 3.17 15.48
N ARG A 50 -0.50 3.63 15.34
CA ARG A 50 -1.52 2.89 14.60
C ARG A 50 -1.16 2.72 13.12
N ILE A 51 -0.74 3.78 12.45
CA ILE A 51 -0.30 3.74 11.05
C ILE A 51 0.84 2.74 10.87
N ALA A 52 1.81 2.72 11.79
CA ALA A 52 2.96 1.83 11.73
C ALA A 52 2.58 0.34 11.84
N THR A 53 1.42 0.01 12.41
CA THR A 53 0.93 -1.39 12.43
C THR A 53 0.49 -1.91 11.06
N LEU A 54 0.22 -1.01 10.11
CA LEU A 54 -0.22 -1.31 8.75
C LEU A 54 0.94 -1.33 7.76
N PHE A 55 2.09 -1.88 8.15
CA PHE A 55 3.25 -1.93 7.28
C PHE A 55 2.89 -2.57 5.93
N ASP A 56 3.18 -1.84 4.86
CA ASP A 56 2.67 -2.10 3.52
C ASP A 56 3.82 -1.96 2.50
N PRO A 57 4.68 -2.99 2.40
CA PRO A 57 5.87 -2.95 1.55
C PRO A 57 5.53 -2.89 0.06
N LEU A 58 4.37 -3.41 -0.31
CA LEU A 58 3.85 -3.43 -1.68
C LEU A 58 2.99 -2.21 -2.01
N GLN A 59 2.77 -1.32 -1.05
CA GLN A 59 1.94 -0.11 -1.20
C GLN A 59 0.47 -0.40 -1.58
N CYS A 60 -0.01 -1.60 -1.29
CA CYS A 60 -1.36 -2.05 -1.60
C CYS A 60 -2.45 -1.36 -0.78
N LEU A 61 -2.14 -0.99 0.46
CA LEU A 61 -2.98 -0.18 1.36
C LEU A 61 -2.65 1.32 1.26
N ALA A 62 -1.79 1.77 0.34
CA ALA A 62 -1.40 3.17 0.24
C ALA A 62 -2.59 4.15 0.16
N PRO A 63 -3.67 3.90 -0.64
CA PRO A 63 -4.84 4.79 -0.68
C PRO A 63 -5.58 4.87 0.67
N TYR A 64 -5.49 3.83 1.48
CA TYR A 64 -6.07 3.79 2.81
C TYR A 64 -5.19 4.51 3.84
N ILE A 65 -3.89 4.20 3.85
CA ILE A 65 -2.89 4.71 4.81
C ILE A 65 -2.64 6.21 4.60
N ILE A 66 -2.69 6.70 3.35
CA ILE A 66 -2.37 8.10 3.05
C ILE A 66 -3.29 9.04 3.84
N ARG A 67 -4.60 8.77 3.94
CA ARG A 67 -5.55 9.62 4.69
C ARG A 67 -5.13 9.86 6.14
N ALA A 68 -4.67 8.83 6.83
CA ALA A 68 -4.17 8.96 8.19
C ALA A 68 -2.83 9.70 8.27
N LYS A 69 -1.94 9.50 7.29
CA LYS A 69 -0.70 10.27 7.19
C LYS A 69 -0.97 11.76 6.96
N LEU A 70 -1.97 12.12 6.13
CA LEU A 70 -2.37 13.51 5.92
C LEU A 70 -2.91 14.13 7.20
N ALA A 71 -3.80 13.44 7.91
CA ALA A 71 -4.32 13.91 9.20
C ALA A 71 -3.19 14.08 10.24
N LEU A 72 -2.24 13.15 10.29
CA LEU A 72 -1.08 13.24 11.16
C LEU A 72 -0.20 14.44 10.80
N GLN A 73 0.07 14.67 9.50
CA GLN A 73 0.84 15.82 9.02
C GLN A 73 0.16 17.14 9.39
N GLU A 74 -1.13 17.29 9.13
CA GLU A 74 -1.89 18.48 9.51
C GLU A 74 -1.85 18.72 11.02
N ALA A 75 -1.95 17.66 11.84
CA ALA A 75 -1.78 17.78 13.29
C ALA A 75 -0.39 18.30 13.68
N TRP A 76 0.68 17.87 13.00
CA TRP A 76 2.04 18.36 13.25
C TRP A 76 2.23 19.82 12.85
N LEU A 77 1.60 20.26 11.76
CA LEU A 77 1.65 21.66 11.32
C LEU A 77 1.05 22.64 12.33
N ARG A 78 0.12 22.17 13.17
CA ARG A 78 -0.52 22.98 14.23
C ARG A 78 0.32 23.11 15.51
N GLY A 79 1.52 22.54 15.53
CA GLY A 79 2.50 22.74 16.59
C GLY A 79 3.10 21.44 17.12
N PRO A 80 4.08 21.53 18.03
CA PRO A 80 4.82 20.38 18.54
C PRO A 80 4.09 19.60 19.65
N GLY A 81 2.98 20.12 20.19
CA GLY A 81 2.24 19.49 21.29
C GLY A 81 1.75 18.06 20.96
N CYS A 82 1.55 17.24 21.99
CA CYS A 82 1.10 15.84 21.81
C CYS A 82 -0.39 15.71 21.44
N GLU A 83 -1.16 16.77 21.68
CA GLU A 83 -2.61 16.82 21.48
C GLU A 83 -2.98 16.71 20.00
N PHE A 84 -4.08 16.02 19.73
CA PHE A 84 -4.62 15.87 18.39
C PHE A 84 -5.80 16.83 18.20
N PRO A 85 -5.78 17.70 17.16
CA PRO A 85 -6.83 18.69 16.95
C PRO A 85 -8.23 18.07 16.86
N ASP A 86 -9.22 18.69 17.51
CA ASP A 86 -10.58 18.14 17.63
C ASP A 86 -11.27 17.93 16.27
N ASP A 87 -11.09 18.86 15.34
CA ASP A 87 -11.62 18.78 13.98
C ASP A 87 -11.04 17.61 13.18
N LEU A 88 -9.82 17.15 13.50
CA LEU A 88 -9.20 15.99 12.85
C LEU A 88 -9.60 14.65 13.50
N LYS A 89 -10.16 14.67 14.72
CA LYS A 89 -10.57 13.47 15.45
C LYS A 89 -11.64 12.68 14.69
N LEU A 90 -12.62 13.38 14.11
CA LEU A 90 -13.70 12.73 13.36
C LEU A 90 -13.17 11.99 12.12
N ILE A 91 -12.32 12.65 11.32
CA ILE A 91 -11.72 12.07 10.11
C ILE A 91 -10.88 10.84 10.48
N THR A 92 -10.07 10.94 11.53
CA THR A 92 -9.21 9.86 12.01
C THR A 92 -10.03 8.69 12.55
N TYR A 93 -11.12 8.98 13.27
CA TYR A 93 -12.05 7.96 13.77
C TYR A 93 -12.75 7.21 12.62
N GLN A 94 -13.24 7.95 11.61
CA GLN A 94 -13.86 7.34 10.42
C GLN A 94 -12.87 6.46 9.66
N TRP A 95 -11.62 6.92 9.51
CA TRP A 95 -10.53 6.12 8.96
C TRP A 95 -10.32 4.83 9.77
N ALA A 96 -10.22 4.93 11.10
CA ALA A 96 -9.98 3.79 11.98
C ALA A 96 -11.13 2.78 11.94
N LYS A 97 -12.38 3.22 11.79
CA LYS A 97 -13.57 2.36 11.62
C LYS A 97 -13.53 1.49 10.37
N GLN A 98 -12.79 1.90 9.35
CA GLN A 98 -12.62 1.12 8.12
C GLN A 98 -11.51 0.07 8.25
N LEU A 99 -10.67 0.16 9.29
CA LEU A 99 -9.54 -0.73 9.50
C LEU A 99 -9.93 -2.22 9.58
N PRO A 100 -11.01 -2.62 10.30
CA PRO A 100 -11.43 -4.02 10.36
C PRO A 100 -11.82 -4.62 9.00
N LYS A 101 -12.02 -3.79 7.96
CA LYS A 101 -12.30 -4.24 6.59
C LYS A 101 -11.03 -4.56 5.79
N ALA A 102 -9.85 -4.17 6.24
CA ALA A 102 -8.60 -4.42 5.51
C ALA A 102 -8.33 -5.91 5.21
N PRO A 103 -8.67 -6.89 6.09
CA PRO A 103 -8.56 -8.31 5.75
C PRO A 103 -9.45 -8.76 4.59
N GLN A 104 -10.50 -8.01 4.25
CA GLN A 104 -11.38 -8.30 3.11
C GLN A 104 -10.73 -7.93 1.78
N VAL A 105 -9.68 -7.10 1.79
CA VAL A 105 -8.90 -6.78 0.60
C VAL A 105 -8.05 -8.00 0.24
N LYS A 106 -8.41 -8.65 -0.87
CA LYS A 106 -7.67 -9.76 -1.47
C LYS A 106 -6.98 -9.28 -2.74
N ILE A 107 -5.67 -9.48 -2.83
CA ILE A 107 -4.86 -9.08 -3.97
C ILE A 107 -4.24 -10.36 -4.55
N PRO A 108 -4.56 -10.72 -5.81
CA PRO A 108 -3.91 -11.85 -6.46
C PRO A 108 -2.39 -11.69 -6.42
N ARG A 109 -1.67 -12.71 -5.95
CA ARG A 109 -0.20 -12.68 -5.96
C ARG A 109 0.33 -12.68 -7.39
N CYS A 110 -0.32 -13.42 -8.28
CA CYS A 110 -0.02 -13.49 -9.69
C CYS A 110 -0.95 -12.57 -10.48
N TYR A 111 -0.39 -11.60 -11.20
CA TYR A 111 -1.15 -10.73 -12.13
C TYR A 111 -1.24 -11.29 -13.55
N ARG A 112 -0.68 -12.48 -13.76
CA ARG A 112 -0.67 -13.11 -15.08
C ARG A 112 -2.06 -13.62 -15.44
N GLN A 113 -2.46 -13.38 -16.68
CA GLN A 113 -3.65 -14.02 -17.26
C GLN A 113 -3.25 -15.43 -17.72
N HIS A 114 -3.94 -16.45 -17.20
CA HIS A 114 -3.57 -17.87 -17.38
C HIS A 114 -3.71 -18.40 -18.82
N GLU A 115 -4.26 -17.61 -19.73
CA GLU A 115 -4.64 -18.03 -21.08
C GLU A 115 -3.49 -18.00 -22.10
N GLU A 116 -2.38 -17.31 -21.82
CA GLU A 116 -1.25 -17.19 -22.75
C GLU A 116 -0.15 -18.21 -22.45
N ALA A 117 0.39 -18.88 -23.47
CA ALA A 117 1.55 -19.76 -23.35
C ALA A 117 2.80 -18.99 -22.83
N VAL A 118 3.61 -19.64 -21.97
CA VAL A 118 4.90 -19.07 -21.54
C VAL A 118 5.94 -19.42 -22.58
N GLU A 119 6.52 -18.42 -23.24
CA GLU A 119 7.67 -18.63 -24.13
C GLU A 119 8.99 -18.50 -23.38
N ASP A 120 9.10 -17.56 -22.42
CA ASP A 120 10.33 -17.28 -21.69
C ASP A 120 10.04 -16.74 -20.27
N VAL A 121 10.93 -17.03 -19.32
CA VAL A 121 10.84 -16.61 -17.91
C VAL A 121 12.12 -15.91 -17.50
N THR A 122 12.01 -14.61 -17.21
CA THR A 122 13.15 -13.80 -16.77
C THR A 122 12.93 -13.21 -15.37
N LEU A 123 13.95 -13.30 -14.51
CA LEU A 123 13.93 -12.72 -13.18
C LEU A 123 14.55 -11.32 -13.20
N HIS A 124 13.74 -10.29 -12.93
CA HIS A 124 14.21 -8.92 -12.81
C HIS A 124 14.39 -8.55 -11.33
N ALA A 125 15.64 -8.34 -10.91
CA ALA A 125 15.96 -7.81 -9.59
C ALA A 125 16.19 -6.29 -9.66
N PHE A 126 15.51 -5.51 -8.81
CA PHE A 126 15.67 -4.06 -8.74
C PHE A 126 16.43 -3.67 -7.45
N LEU A 127 17.54 -2.93 -7.60
CA LEU A 127 18.33 -2.35 -6.50
C LEU A 127 18.25 -0.81 -6.60
N ALA A 128 17.82 -0.10 -5.55
CA ALA A 128 17.31 1.27 -5.66
C ALA A 128 18.35 2.40 -5.45
N LYS A 129 18.21 3.51 -6.20
CA LYS A 129 18.65 4.88 -5.85
C LYS A 129 17.58 5.88 -6.32
N ILE A 130 17.17 6.84 -5.48
CA ILE A 130 15.99 7.71 -5.71
C ILE A 130 16.39 9.18 -5.62
N ASN A 131 16.01 9.99 -6.63
CA ASN A 131 15.64 11.42 -6.50
C ASN A 131 14.84 11.86 -7.74
N LEU A 132 13.69 12.53 -7.54
CA LEU A 132 12.83 13.04 -8.63
C LEU A 132 12.01 14.28 -8.22
N THR A 133 11.99 15.31 -9.05
CA THR A 133 11.19 16.55 -8.91
C THR A 133 10.47 16.88 -10.22
N PHE A 134 9.14 17.13 -10.23
CA PHE A 134 8.42 17.80 -11.33
C PHE A 134 7.05 18.40 -10.93
N GLN A 135 6.55 19.33 -11.76
CA GLN A 135 5.40 20.24 -11.59
C GLN A 135 4.35 20.05 -12.71
N CYS A 136 3.03 20.14 -12.45
CA CYS A 136 1.97 20.42 -13.46
C CYS A 136 0.58 20.70 -12.85
N LYS A 137 -0.26 21.43 -13.58
CA LYS A 137 -1.41 22.30 -13.23
C LYS A 137 -2.80 21.63 -13.05
N GLN A 138 -3.52 22.19 -12.07
CA GLN A 138 -4.97 22.25 -11.75
C GLN A 138 -5.72 21.10 -11.02
N PRO A 139 -6.57 21.39 -10.00
CA PRO A 139 -7.12 20.41 -9.02
C PRO A 139 -8.67 20.25 -9.01
N LEU A 140 -9.18 19.18 -8.38
CA LEU A 140 -10.59 18.96 -7.98
C LEU A 140 -10.75 19.10 -6.45
N PRO A 141 -11.94 19.48 -5.92
CA PRO A 141 -12.09 20.07 -4.60
C PRO A 141 -12.57 19.02 -3.57
N LEU A 142 -11.66 18.51 -2.75
CA LEU A 142 -12.03 17.79 -1.52
C LEU A 142 -10.99 18.01 -0.42
N PHE A 143 -9.73 18.23 -0.82
CA PHE A 143 -8.64 18.69 0.03
C PHE A 143 -7.70 19.56 -0.81
N ASP A 144 -7.08 20.56 -0.19
CA ASP A 144 -6.03 21.33 -0.85
C ASP A 144 -4.82 20.42 -1.13
N ILE A 145 -4.78 19.87 -2.34
CA ILE A 145 -3.72 18.99 -2.83
C ILE A 145 -2.37 19.72 -2.90
N GLU A 146 -2.35 21.06 -2.95
CA GLU A 146 -1.12 21.86 -2.93
C GLU A 146 -0.34 21.65 -1.61
N LYS A 147 -1.00 21.29 -0.50
CA LYS A 147 -0.35 20.98 0.77
C LYS A 147 0.51 19.72 0.76
N PHE A 148 0.39 18.84 -0.25
CA PHE A 148 0.98 17.50 -0.22
C PHE A 148 1.95 17.25 -1.37
N SER A 149 3.25 17.39 -1.08
CA SER A 149 4.35 17.17 -2.03
C SER A 149 4.43 15.74 -2.61
N SER A 150 3.80 14.75 -1.95
CA SER A 150 3.85 13.33 -2.34
C SER A 150 2.73 12.87 -3.27
N TRP A 151 1.62 13.60 -3.38
CA TRP A 151 0.43 13.14 -4.12
C TRP A 151 0.66 13.09 -5.64
N ARG A 152 1.30 14.10 -6.21
CA ARG A 152 1.69 14.11 -7.64
C ARG A 152 2.71 13.02 -7.97
N ARG A 153 3.57 12.67 -7.02
CA ARG A 153 4.52 11.55 -7.13
C ARG A 153 3.80 10.21 -7.26
N LEU A 154 2.76 9.99 -6.45
CA LEU A 154 1.95 8.78 -6.50
C LEU A 154 1.29 8.63 -7.88
N LEU A 155 0.62 9.68 -8.37
CA LEU A 155 -0.03 9.66 -9.68
C LEU A 155 0.94 9.43 -10.84
N GLY A 156 2.13 10.04 -10.77
CA GLY A 156 3.18 9.84 -11.78
C GLY A 156 3.71 8.40 -11.83
N VAL A 157 3.90 7.77 -10.67
CA VAL A 157 4.29 6.36 -10.58
C VAL A 157 3.19 5.47 -11.15
N THR A 158 1.93 5.70 -10.77
CA THR A 158 0.80 4.92 -11.30
C THR A 158 0.67 5.06 -12.81
N ALA A 159 0.80 6.28 -13.34
CA ALA A 159 0.75 6.52 -14.79
C ALA A 159 1.91 5.86 -15.53
N TRP A 160 3.13 5.89 -14.97
CA TRP A 160 4.30 5.25 -15.58
C TRP A 160 4.17 3.73 -15.60
N ILE A 161 3.69 3.13 -14.51
CA ILE A 161 3.37 1.70 -14.45
C ILE A 161 2.34 1.34 -15.52
N LEU A 162 1.25 2.10 -15.65
CA LEU A 162 0.23 1.86 -16.67
C LEU A 162 0.78 2.02 -18.10
N ARG A 163 1.65 3.01 -18.34
CA ARG A 163 2.32 3.23 -19.63
C ARG A 163 3.29 2.10 -19.96
N PHE A 164 4.06 1.65 -18.98
CA PHE A 164 4.95 0.50 -19.11
C PHE A 164 4.15 -0.74 -19.46
N VAL A 165 3.08 -1.06 -18.71
CA VAL A 165 2.18 -2.17 -19.01
C VAL A 165 1.60 -2.06 -20.43
N SER A 166 1.16 -0.87 -20.84
CA SER A 166 0.63 -0.65 -22.19
C SER A 166 1.68 -0.85 -23.29
N LYS A 167 2.91 -0.35 -23.11
CA LYS A 167 4.01 -0.56 -24.05
C LYS A 167 4.42 -2.02 -24.12
N SER A 168 4.51 -2.70 -22.98
CA SER A 168 4.80 -4.13 -22.92
C SER A 168 3.74 -4.94 -23.66
N LYS A 169 2.45 -4.59 -23.52
CA LYS A 169 1.36 -5.20 -24.31
C LYS A 169 1.50 -4.96 -25.82
N ARG A 170 1.82 -3.73 -26.25
CA ARG A 170 2.00 -3.39 -27.67
C ARG A 170 3.22 -4.06 -28.32
N ALA A 171 4.35 -4.10 -27.60
CA ALA A 171 5.56 -4.78 -28.07
C ALA A 171 5.33 -6.30 -28.21
N ARG A 172 4.42 -6.86 -27.41
CA ARG A 172 3.99 -8.26 -27.52
C ARG A 172 3.17 -8.51 -28.78
N LEU A 173 2.20 -7.63 -29.08
CA LEU A 173 1.38 -7.70 -30.29
C LEU A 173 2.19 -7.58 -31.60
N GLN A 174 3.29 -6.83 -31.57
CA GLN A 174 4.20 -6.66 -32.72
C GLN A 174 5.16 -7.84 -32.94
N LYS A 175 5.37 -8.71 -31.94
CA LYS A 175 6.21 -9.92 -32.06
C LYS A 175 5.42 -11.15 -32.52
N SER A 176 4.09 -11.09 -32.45
CA SER A 176 3.16 -12.15 -32.86
C SER A 176 2.65 -12.01 -34.31
N GLN A 177 3.21 -11.07 -35.09
CA GLN A 177 3.09 -10.94 -36.55
C GLN A 177 4.39 -11.36 -37.21
#